data_AF-A0A7K3R1R5-F1
#
_entry.id   AF-A0A7K3R1R5-F1
#
_cell.length_a   1.000
_cell.length_b   1.000
_cell.length_c   1.000
_cell.angle_alpha   90.00
_cell.angle_beta   90.00
_cell.angle_gamma   90.00
#
_symmetry.space_group_name_H-M   'P 1'
#
loop_
_entity.id
_entity.type
_entity.pdbx_description
1 polymer ?
#
loop_
_entity_poly.entity_id
_entity_poly.type
_entity_poly.pdbx_seq_one_letter_code
_entity_poly.pdbx_strand_id
1 'polypeptide(L)'
;MNGGDPAKWLELDRRARADWGPEQQGERRTPLSALCHRDGRVRHRALNEAAGHPELFPLVVVRCADWVGPVRDRARELLAEILDAGTAVTLAPVILRVADRYRGDHALGLLDGVLRRAPRERLAPLLLSGDRAVRRYAYRMAVEEGTLSPVELARAAAEDDDAVIQGRCAEAALTEGPGAEALEMLLGARNPQARSAGVTALRRLGEPERAVDFLADRSALVRACARYVVRQHGIDPLPWYRARCADPAVQPGAALGLAECGERADAPLLWALLEHPAPGVRA
;
A
#
# COMPACT_ATOMS: atom_id res chain seq x y z
N MET A 1 -18.52 2.17 21.48
CA MET A 1 -18.05 3.33 20.68
C MET A 1 -17.04 2.81 19.67
N ASN A 2 -17.46 2.62 18.42
CA ASN A 2 -16.59 2.14 17.35
C ASN A 2 -15.60 3.24 16.94
N GLY A 3 -14.30 2.93 17.00
CA GLY A 3 -13.26 3.49 16.14
C GLY A 3 -13.28 5.00 15.93
N GLY A 4 -13.05 5.79 16.98
CA GLY A 4 -12.67 7.19 16.77
C GLY A 4 -11.41 7.28 15.90
N ASP A 5 -11.34 8.31 15.04
CA ASP A 5 -10.16 8.60 14.21
C ASP A 5 -8.87 8.45 15.05
N PRO A 6 -7.96 7.52 14.71
CA PRO A 6 -6.81 7.20 15.56
C PRO A 6 -5.90 8.41 15.79
N ALA A 7 -5.92 9.41 14.88
CA ALA A 7 -5.23 10.68 15.07
C ALA A 7 -5.77 11.47 16.27
N LYS A 8 -7.06 11.33 16.60
CA LYS A 8 -7.68 12.01 17.76
C LYS A 8 -7.12 11.53 19.09
N TRP A 9 -6.72 10.27 19.23
CA TRP A 9 -6.09 9.78 20.47
C TRP A 9 -4.72 10.42 20.71
N LEU A 10 -3.95 10.57 19.65
CA LEU A 10 -2.63 11.21 19.67
C LEU A 10 -2.74 12.71 19.93
N GLU A 11 -3.76 13.36 19.35
CA GLU A 11 -4.05 14.78 19.56
C GLU A 11 -4.63 15.05 20.95
N LEU A 12 -5.53 14.19 21.44
CA LEU A 12 -6.08 14.26 22.80
C LEU A 12 -4.96 14.21 23.84
N ASP A 13 -4.01 13.26 23.70
CA ASP A 13 -2.86 13.18 24.59
C ASP A 13 -1.97 14.42 24.52
N ARG A 14 -1.75 14.96 23.31
CA ARG A 14 -0.95 16.18 23.13
C ARG A 14 -1.60 17.38 23.79
N ARG A 15 -2.90 17.62 23.54
CA ARG A 15 -3.68 18.73 24.12
C ARG A 15 -3.75 18.62 25.63
N ALA A 16 -4.09 17.44 26.15
CA ALA A 16 -4.12 17.20 27.58
C ALA A 16 -2.79 17.53 28.26
N ARG A 17 -1.64 17.33 27.60
CA ARG A 17 -0.33 17.71 28.13
C ARG A 17 -0.04 19.22 28.04
N ALA A 18 -0.55 19.90 27.02
CA ALA A 18 -0.32 21.33 26.78
C ALA A 18 -1.21 22.21 27.67
N ASP A 19 -2.47 21.82 27.88
CA ASP A 19 -3.49 22.65 28.53
C ASP A 19 -3.52 22.51 30.07
N TRP A 20 -2.50 21.91 30.69
CA TRP A 20 -2.49 21.65 32.14
C TRP A 20 -2.16 22.91 32.96
N GLY A 21 -3.20 23.68 33.30
CA GLY A 21 -3.17 24.80 34.26
C GLY A 21 -3.33 24.37 35.72
N PRO A 22 -2.98 25.24 36.70
CA PRO A 22 -3.11 24.94 38.13
C PRO A 22 -4.55 24.69 38.62
N GLU A 23 -5.57 25.13 37.88
CA GLU A 23 -6.99 25.11 38.27
C GLU A 23 -7.66 23.72 38.22
N GLN A 24 -7.05 22.71 37.60
CA GLN A 24 -7.60 21.34 37.58
C GLN A 24 -7.23 20.49 38.81
N GLN A 25 -6.69 21.12 39.87
CA GLN A 25 -6.43 20.48 41.16
C GLN A 25 -7.73 20.31 41.96
N GLY A 26 -8.64 19.43 41.53
CA GLY A 26 -9.85 19.15 42.31
C GLY A 26 -10.94 18.33 41.62
N GLU A 27 -10.97 18.25 40.29
CA GLU A 27 -11.93 17.39 39.58
C GLU A 27 -11.62 15.91 39.78
N ARG A 28 -12.66 15.09 39.96
CA ARG A 28 -12.52 13.62 39.92
C ARG A 28 -11.89 13.24 38.59
N ARG A 29 -10.63 12.78 38.64
CA ARG A 29 -9.90 12.33 37.46
C ARG A 29 -10.59 11.09 36.90
N THR A 30 -10.92 11.14 35.61
CA THR A 30 -11.36 9.95 34.89
C THR A 30 -10.14 9.12 34.51
N PRO A 31 -10.26 7.80 34.30
CA PRO A 31 -9.15 6.98 33.80
C PRO A 31 -8.51 7.53 32.52
N LEU A 32 -9.32 8.09 31.63
CA LEU A 32 -8.87 8.77 30.41
C LEU A 32 -7.99 9.99 30.72
N SER A 33 -8.45 10.91 31.59
CA SER A 33 -7.65 12.11 31.90
C SER A 33 -6.40 11.77 32.72
N ALA A 34 -6.46 10.73 33.54
CA ALA A 34 -5.32 10.22 34.29
C ALA A 34 -4.24 9.62 33.38
N LEU A 35 -4.62 8.89 32.33
CA LEU A 35 -3.69 8.35 31.32
C LEU A 35 -2.99 9.46 30.52
N CYS A 36 -3.62 10.62 30.33
CA CYS A 36 -3.04 11.77 29.62
C CYS A 36 -2.36 12.80 30.53
N HIS A 37 -2.30 12.56 31.84
CA HIS A 37 -1.82 13.52 32.82
C HIS A 37 -0.32 13.84 32.66
N ARG A 38 0.12 15.06 33.02
CA ARG A 38 1.54 15.48 32.91
C ARG A 38 2.48 14.69 33.84
N ASP A 39 2.02 14.38 35.05
CA ASP A 39 2.75 13.56 36.04
C ASP A 39 2.72 12.09 35.64
N GLY A 40 3.92 11.51 35.42
CA GLY A 40 4.09 10.10 35.09
C GLY A 40 3.62 9.15 36.17
N ARG A 41 3.62 9.55 37.45
CA ARG A 41 3.10 8.71 38.55
C ARG A 41 1.59 8.51 38.43
N VAL A 42 0.86 9.56 38.02
CA VAL A 42 -0.58 9.49 37.76
C VAL A 42 -0.86 8.58 36.56
N ARG A 43 -0.11 8.75 35.46
CA ARG A 43 -0.23 7.87 34.28
C ARG A 43 0.05 6.41 34.62
N HIS A 44 1.12 6.15 35.39
CA HIS A 44 1.49 4.80 35.80
C HIS A 44 0.38 4.11 36.60
N ARG A 45 -0.24 4.82 37.56
CA ARG A 45 -1.37 4.27 38.33
C ARG A 45 -2.58 4.01 37.45
N ALA A 46 -2.88 4.92 36.52
CA ALA A 46 -4.01 4.80 35.61
C ALA A 46 -3.91 3.58 34.67
N LEU A 47 -2.69 3.11 34.35
CA LEU A 47 -2.51 1.88 33.57
C LEU A 47 -3.06 0.65 34.28
N ASN A 48 -3.04 0.60 35.62
CA ASN A 48 -3.59 -0.55 36.36
C ASN A 48 -5.11 -0.64 36.26
N GLU A 49 -5.79 0.49 36.06
CA GLU A 49 -7.24 0.54 35.89
C GLU A 49 -7.64 0.26 34.43
N ALA A 50 -6.76 0.59 33.46
CA ALA A 50 -7.07 0.50 32.04
C ALA A 50 -7.40 -0.91 31.53
N ALA A 51 -6.97 -1.98 32.21
CA ALA A 51 -7.22 -3.37 31.80
C ALA A 51 -8.72 -3.71 31.69
N GLY A 52 -9.56 -3.10 32.54
CA GLY A 52 -11.02 -3.30 32.53
C GLY A 52 -11.78 -2.41 31.55
N HIS A 53 -11.07 -1.56 30.80
CA HIS A 53 -11.65 -0.49 29.99
C HIS A 53 -11.11 -0.52 28.55
N PRO A 54 -11.64 -1.41 27.67
CA PRO A 54 -11.17 -1.55 26.29
C PRO A 54 -11.18 -0.25 25.48
N GLU A 55 -12.06 0.69 25.80
CA GLU A 55 -12.11 2.02 25.21
C GLU A 55 -10.85 2.86 25.46
N LEU A 56 -10.03 2.50 26.45
CA LEU A 56 -8.77 3.17 26.80
C LEU A 56 -7.55 2.50 26.19
N PHE A 57 -7.68 1.33 25.58
CA PHE A 57 -6.56 0.61 24.97
C PHE A 57 -5.77 1.44 23.94
N PRO A 58 -6.39 2.32 23.12
CA PRO A 58 -5.63 3.26 22.30
C PRO A 58 -4.63 4.11 23.10
N LEU A 59 -4.98 4.56 24.30
CA LEU A 59 -4.07 5.32 25.17
C LEU A 59 -2.99 4.42 25.77
N VAL A 60 -3.27 3.15 26.08
CA VAL A 60 -2.24 2.17 26.46
C VAL A 60 -1.18 2.05 25.35
N VAL A 61 -1.60 1.97 24.09
CA VAL A 61 -0.68 1.98 22.93
C VAL A 61 0.16 3.25 22.89
N VAL A 62 -0.43 4.44 23.11
CA VAL A 62 0.35 5.69 23.17
C VAL A 62 1.33 5.68 24.35
N ARG A 63 0.98 5.07 25.49
CA ARG A 63 1.88 4.92 26.65
C ARG A 63 3.02 3.92 26.42
N CYS A 64 2.91 3.00 25.46
CA CYS A 64 4.03 2.11 25.09
C CYS A 64 5.26 2.86 24.53
N ALA A 65 5.11 4.14 24.18
CA ALA A 65 6.18 5.06 23.77
C ALA A 65 6.39 6.22 24.78
N ASP A 66 5.95 6.09 26.03
CA ASP A 66 6.08 7.16 27.02
C ASP A 66 7.56 7.50 27.32
N TRP A 67 7.81 8.76 27.63
CA TRP A 67 9.16 9.23 27.96
C TRP A 67 9.62 8.74 29.34
N VAL A 68 8.67 8.55 30.28
CA VAL A 68 8.91 8.00 31.61
C VAL A 68 9.02 6.48 31.52
N GLY A 69 10.19 5.94 31.88
CA GLY A 69 10.50 4.50 31.81
C GLY A 69 9.43 3.61 32.45
N PRO A 70 9.12 3.76 33.75
CA PRO A 70 8.11 2.95 34.42
C PRO A 70 6.73 2.97 33.75
N VAL A 71 6.27 4.13 33.24
CA VAL A 71 4.98 4.23 32.54
C VAL A 71 5.02 3.41 31.26
N ARG A 72 6.13 3.52 30.52
CA ARG A 72 6.32 2.82 29.26
C ARG A 72 6.37 1.32 29.46
N ASP A 73 7.14 0.85 30.42
CA ASP A 73 7.35 -0.57 30.65
C ASP A 73 6.04 -1.22 31.12
N ARG A 74 5.30 -0.59 32.04
CA ARG A 74 3.98 -1.08 32.45
C ARG A 74 2.96 -1.08 31.31
N ALA A 75 2.99 -0.08 30.43
CA ALA A 75 2.09 -0.04 29.28
C ALA A 75 2.38 -1.15 28.27
N ARG A 76 3.65 -1.51 28.09
CA ARG A 76 4.08 -2.59 27.21
C ARG A 76 3.65 -3.97 27.75
N GLU A 77 3.81 -4.19 29.06
CA GLU A 77 3.29 -5.38 29.73
C GLU A 77 1.77 -5.48 29.54
N LEU A 78 1.03 -4.41 29.85
CA LEU A 78 -0.42 -4.40 29.70
C LEU A 78 -0.85 -4.62 28.24
N LEU A 79 -0.14 -4.02 27.27
CA LEU A 79 -0.42 -4.27 25.86
C LEU A 79 -0.22 -5.74 25.51
N ALA A 80 0.85 -6.39 26.00
CA ALA A 80 1.08 -7.80 25.77
C ALA A 80 0.00 -8.70 26.43
N GLU A 81 -0.57 -8.28 27.57
CA GLU A 81 -1.68 -8.98 28.25
C GLU A 81 -3.00 -8.90 27.46
N ILE A 82 -3.32 -7.75 26.87
CA ILE A 82 -4.62 -7.49 26.19
C ILE A 82 -4.63 -7.76 24.68
N LEU A 83 -3.46 -7.91 24.06
CA LEU A 83 -3.35 -8.02 22.60
C LEU A 83 -3.62 -9.46 22.12
N ASP A 84 -4.79 -9.65 21.53
CA ASP A 84 -5.20 -10.85 20.81
C ASP A 84 -5.50 -10.49 19.35
N ALA A 85 -5.91 -11.47 18.53
CA ALA A 85 -6.19 -11.22 17.11
C ALA A 85 -7.27 -10.14 16.88
N GLY A 86 -8.30 -10.07 17.74
CA GLY A 86 -9.39 -9.11 17.62
C GLY A 86 -8.98 -7.70 18.08
N THR A 87 -8.29 -7.60 19.22
CA THR A 87 -7.79 -6.31 19.71
C THR A 87 -6.64 -5.80 18.84
N ALA A 88 -5.82 -6.68 18.26
CA ALA A 88 -4.80 -6.33 17.27
C ALA A 88 -5.40 -5.65 16.04
N VAL A 89 -6.49 -6.21 15.49
CA VAL A 89 -7.18 -5.59 14.34
C VAL A 89 -7.71 -4.20 14.71
N THR A 90 -8.25 -4.07 15.93
CA THR A 90 -8.83 -2.81 16.41
C THR A 90 -7.76 -1.75 16.69
N LEU A 91 -6.61 -2.15 17.24
CA LEU A 91 -5.54 -1.26 17.67
C LEU A 91 -4.48 -0.99 16.60
N ALA A 92 -4.44 -1.77 15.52
CA ALA A 92 -3.49 -1.60 14.41
C ALA A 92 -3.38 -0.15 13.90
N PRO A 93 -4.47 0.60 13.68
CA PRO A 93 -4.37 1.99 13.23
C PRO A 93 -3.62 2.91 14.21
N VAL A 94 -3.74 2.68 15.52
CA VAL A 94 -3.05 3.47 16.55
C VAL A 94 -1.60 3.01 16.67
N ILE A 95 -1.37 1.69 16.71
CA ILE A 95 -0.04 1.10 16.82
C ILE A 95 0.85 1.55 15.66
N LEU A 96 0.34 1.51 14.42
CA LEU A 96 1.10 1.92 13.25
C LEU A 96 1.46 3.41 13.26
N ARG A 97 0.57 4.28 13.77
CA ARG A 97 0.89 5.70 13.94
C ARG A 97 1.90 5.97 15.06
N VAL A 98 1.88 5.16 16.11
CA VAL A 98 2.85 5.26 17.22
C VAL A 98 4.21 4.70 16.80
N ALA A 99 4.24 3.70 15.91
CA ALA A 99 5.48 3.09 15.43
C ALA A 99 6.44 4.08 14.76
N ASP A 100 5.92 5.12 14.10
CA ASP A 100 6.71 6.20 13.49
C ASP A 100 7.35 7.16 14.53
N ARG A 101 7.03 7.00 15.82
CA ARG A 101 7.58 7.81 16.91
C ARG A 101 8.78 7.12 17.56
N TYR A 102 9.63 7.94 18.18
CA TYR A 102 10.70 7.44 19.02
C TYR A 102 10.16 6.50 20.11
N ARG A 103 10.70 5.27 20.21
CA ARG A 103 10.30 4.19 21.14
C ARG A 103 8.95 3.49 20.84
N GLY A 104 8.38 3.70 19.66
CA GLY A 104 7.11 3.08 19.24
C GLY A 104 7.22 1.67 18.63
N ASP A 105 8.44 1.19 18.40
CA ASP A 105 8.77 -0.10 17.78
C ASP A 105 8.24 -1.32 18.56
N HIS A 106 8.21 -1.25 19.89
CA HIS A 106 7.75 -2.38 20.71
C HIS A 106 6.29 -2.78 20.44
N ALA A 107 5.39 -1.81 20.35
CA ALA A 107 3.97 -2.08 20.08
C ALA A 107 3.79 -2.66 18.66
N LEU A 108 4.59 -2.22 17.70
CA LEU A 108 4.61 -2.78 16.35
C LEU A 108 5.07 -4.24 16.35
N GLY A 109 6.11 -4.58 17.13
CA GLY A 109 6.57 -5.96 17.27
C GLY A 109 5.52 -6.89 17.88
N LEU A 110 4.78 -6.43 18.90
CA LEU A 110 3.66 -7.19 19.47
C LEU A 110 2.54 -7.39 18.44
N LEU A 111 2.18 -6.35 17.70
CA LEU A 111 1.20 -6.43 16.62
C LEU A 111 1.61 -7.46 15.57
N ASP A 112 2.85 -7.40 15.09
CA ASP A 112 3.39 -8.33 14.10
C ASP A 112 3.31 -9.78 14.59
N GLY A 113 3.78 -10.04 15.82
CA GLY A 113 3.74 -11.38 16.40
C GLY A 113 2.33 -11.93 16.59
N VAL A 114 1.35 -11.10 16.94
CA VAL A 114 -0.06 -11.54 17.06
C VAL A 114 -0.68 -11.79 15.69
N LEU A 115 -0.49 -10.88 14.73
CA LEU A 115 -1.12 -10.99 13.42
C LEU A 115 -0.55 -12.15 12.58
N ARG A 116 0.76 -12.46 12.65
CA ARG A 116 1.34 -13.62 11.93
C ARG A 116 0.82 -14.97 12.42
N ARG A 117 0.35 -15.04 13.68
CA ARG A 117 -0.26 -16.26 14.25
C ARG A 117 -1.78 -16.29 14.10
N ALA A 118 -2.40 -15.19 13.67
CA ALA A 118 -3.83 -15.10 13.53
C ALA A 118 -4.31 -15.82 12.25
N PRO A 119 -5.47 -16.49 12.28
CA PRO A 119 -6.03 -17.10 11.09
C PRO A 119 -6.44 -16.01 10.08
N ARG A 120 -6.35 -16.33 8.79
CA ARG A 120 -6.49 -15.36 7.70
C ARG A 120 -7.82 -14.60 7.73
N GLU A 121 -8.90 -15.25 8.15
CA GLU A 121 -10.24 -14.65 8.24
C GLU A 121 -10.26 -13.47 9.22
N ARG A 122 -9.41 -13.52 10.27
CA ARG A 122 -9.27 -12.41 11.23
C ARG A 122 -8.46 -11.25 10.66
N LEU A 123 -7.63 -11.50 9.65
CA LEU A 123 -6.80 -10.49 8.99
C LEU A 123 -7.53 -9.77 7.84
N ALA A 124 -8.56 -10.40 7.28
CA ALA A 124 -9.33 -9.85 6.16
C ALA A 124 -9.82 -8.39 6.35
N PRO A 125 -10.29 -7.97 7.54
CA PRO A 125 -10.67 -6.58 7.77
C PRO A 125 -9.52 -5.57 7.59
N LEU A 126 -8.27 -5.99 7.81
CA LEU A 126 -7.10 -5.11 7.67
C LEU A 126 -6.76 -4.84 6.20
N LEU A 127 -6.99 -5.82 5.31
CA LEU A 127 -6.84 -5.65 3.86
C LEU A 127 -7.87 -4.67 3.28
N LEU A 128 -9.07 -4.61 3.88
CA LEU A 128 -10.18 -3.74 3.47
C LEU A 128 -10.25 -2.42 4.27
N SER A 129 -9.29 -2.17 5.16
CA SER A 129 -9.32 -1.01 6.05
C SER A 129 -9.34 0.30 5.25
N GLY A 130 -10.08 1.32 5.69
CA GLY A 130 -10.00 2.67 5.10
C GLY A 130 -8.67 3.37 5.38
N ASP A 131 -7.92 2.93 6.39
CA ASP A 131 -6.63 3.49 6.78
C ASP A 131 -5.50 2.92 5.89
N ARG A 132 -4.88 3.80 5.10
CA ARG A 132 -3.80 3.46 4.16
C ARG A 132 -2.61 2.76 4.82
N ALA A 133 -2.21 3.18 6.02
CA ALA A 133 -1.08 2.58 6.72
C ALA A 133 -1.40 1.13 7.13
N VAL A 134 -2.64 0.91 7.57
CA VAL A 134 -3.15 -0.44 7.92
C VAL A 134 -3.21 -1.34 6.71
N ARG A 135 -3.80 -0.89 5.58
CA ARG A 135 -3.84 -1.70 4.35
C ARG A 135 -2.44 -2.07 3.89
N ARG A 136 -1.51 -1.10 3.80
CA ARG A 136 -0.11 -1.34 3.39
C ARG A 136 0.59 -2.36 4.28
N TYR A 137 0.36 -2.28 5.59
CA TYR A 137 0.90 -3.23 6.56
C TYR A 137 0.35 -4.63 6.31
N ALA A 138 -0.98 -4.74 6.18
CA ALA A 138 -1.67 -6.01 5.96
C ALA A 138 -1.22 -6.68 4.66
N TYR A 139 -1.17 -5.97 3.54
CA TYR A 139 -0.68 -6.50 2.26
C TYR A 139 0.80 -6.87 2.32
N ARG A 140 1.64 -6.13 3.07
CA ARG A 140 3.05 -6.51 3.26
C ARG A 140 3.14 -7.90 3.90
N MET A 141 2.48 -8.05 5.05
CA MET A 141 2.48 -9.30 5.80
C MET A 141 1.86 -10.43 5.00
N ALA A 142 0.75 -10.17 4.30
CA ALA A 142 0.05 -11.19 3.53
C ALA A 142 0.90 -11.73 2.35
N VAL A 143 1.72 -10.87 1.74
CA VAL A 143 2.71 -11.25 0.72
C VAL A 143 3.89 -12.00 1.33
N GLU A 144 4.46 -11.50 2.43
CA GLU A 144 5.58 -12.15 3.14
C GLU A 144 5.24 -13.58 3.58
N GLU A 145 4.01 -13.79 4.07
CA GLU A 145 3.53 -15.08 4.55
C GLU A 145 2.91 -15.95 3.45
N GLY A 146 2.85 -15.47 2.19
CA GLY A 146 2.25 -16.21 1.07
C GLY A 146 0.77 -16.54 1.27
N THR A 147 0.05 -15.73 2.05
CA THR A 147 -1.34 -16.04 2.46
C THR A 147 -2.37 -15.71 1.38
N LEU A 148 -2.04 -14.88 0.39
CA LEU A 148 -2.91 -14.52 -0.73
C LEU A 148 -2.56 -15.37 -1.97
N SER A 149 -3.58 -15.82 -2.68
CA SER A 149 -3.39 -16.49 -3.98
C SER A 149 -2.92 -15.49 -5.05
N PRO A 150 -2.29 -15.96 -6.15
CA PRO A 150 -1.91 -15.09 -7.28
C PRO A 150 -3.08 -14.28 -7.85
N VAL A 151 -4.30 -14.84 -7.87
CA VAL A 151 -5.51 -14.15 -8.35
C VAL A 151 -5.92 -13.02 -7.41
N GLU A 152 -5.85 -13.24 -6.10
CA GLU A 152 -6.15 -12.20 -5.11
C GLU A 152 -5.12 -11.06 -5.16
N LEU A 153 -3.85 -11.39 -5.37
CA LEU A 153 -2.78 -10.42 -5.56
C LEU A 153 -2.96 -9.63 -6.87
N ALA A 154 -3.28 -10.30 -7.98
CA ALA A 154 -3.54 -9.64 -9.25
C ALA A 154 -4.76 -8.72 -9.20
N ARG A 155 -5.81 -9.12 -8.49
CA ARG A 155 -6.99 -8.26 -8.24
C ARG A 155 -6.60 -7.02 -7.45
N ALA A 156 -5.87 -7.17 -6.33
CA ALA A 156 -5.39 -6.04 -5.54
C ALA A 156 -4.47 -5.12 -6.37
N ALA A 157 -3.62 -5.69 -7.23
CA ALA A 157 -2.76 -4.94 -8.14
C ALA A 157 -3.56 -4.09 -9.14
N ALA A 158 -4.68 -4.62 -9.64
CA ALA A 158 -5.49 -3.96 -10.64
C ALA A 158 -6.48 -2.93 -10.06
N GLU A 159 -7.00 -3.17 -8.85
CA GLU A 159 -8.19 -2.48 -8.32
C GLU A 159 -7.91 -1.56 -7.13
N ASP A 160 -6.84 -1.78 -6.35
CA ASP A 160 -6.56 -0.96 -5.16
C ASP A 160 -6.24 0.51 -5.55
N ASP A 161 -6.46 1.47 -4.64
CA ASP A 161 -6.22 2.89 -4.88
C ASP A 161 -4.80 3.34 -4.48
N ASP A 162 -4.03 2.48 -3.81
CA ASP A 162 -2.68 2.75 -3.34
C ASP A 162 -1.62 2.13 -4.25
N ALA A 163 -0.89 2.98 -4.96
CA ALA A 163 0.21 2.56 -5.84
C ALA A 163 1.27 1.64 -5.19
N VAL A 164 1.49 1.74 -3.87
CA VAL A 164 2.42 0.85 -3.15
C VAL A 164 1.85 -0.56 -3.00
N ILE A 165 0.56 -0.67 -2.71
CA ILE A 165 -0.13 -1.97 -2.67
C ILE A 165 -0.17 -2.55 -4.07
N GLN A 166 -0.52 -1.72 -5.06
CA GLN A 166 -0.64 -2.16 -6.45
C GLN A 166 0.67 -2.75 -6.97
N GLY A 167 1.80 -2.04 -6.80
CA GLY A 167 3.11 -2.50 -7.22
C GLY A 167 3.55 -3.79 -6.51
N ARG A 168 3.44 -3.83 -5.18
CA ARG A 168 3.81 -5.03 -4.40
C ARG A 168 3.00 -6.25 -4.81
N CYS A 169 1.68 -6.10 -4.98
CA CYS A 169 0.83 -7.23 -5.34
C CYS A 169 1.07 -7.68 -6.78
N ALA A 170 1.39 -6.77 -7.71
CA ALA A 170 1.75 -7.14 -9.07
C ALA A 170 3.02 -8.00 -9.12
N GLU A 171 4.06 -7.61 -8.36
CA GLU A 171 5.30 -8.40 -8.25
C GLU A 171 5.06 -9.76 -7.58
N ALA A 172 4.32 -9.77 -6.47
CA ALA A 172 4.01 -10.99 -5.73
C ALA A 172 3.19 -11.98 -6.55
N ALA A 173 2.19 -11.50 -7.32
CA ALA A 173 1.35 -12.34 -8.17
C ALA A 173 2.14 -13.10 -9.26
N LEU A 174 3.34 -12.63 -9.61
CA LEU A 174 4.19 -13.17 -10.68
C LEU A 174 5.35 -14.05 -10.16
N THR A 175 5.55 -14.14 -8.84
CA THR A 175 6.76 -14.76 -8.26
C THR A 175 6.83 -16.26 -8.51
N GLU A 176 5.72 -16.99 -8.32
CA GLU A 176 5.66 -18.46 -8.49
C GLU A 176 5.12 -18.90 -9.87
N GLY A 177 5.15 -17.99 -10.85
CA GLY A 177 4.50 -18.17 -12.14
C GLY A 177 3.01 -17.87 -12.06
N PRO A 178 2.51 -16.83 -12.77
CA PRO A 178 1.10 -16.51 -12.70
C PRO A 178 0.26 -17.62 -13.34
N GLY A 179 -0.83 -17.98 -12.67
CA GLY A 179 -1.93 -18.65 -13.37
C GLY A 179 -2.49 -17.74 -14.47
N ALA A 180 -3.08 -18.33 -15.52
CA ALA A 180 -3.63 -17.59 -16.66
C ALA A 180 -4.58 -16.45 -16.23
N GLU A 181 -5.45 -16.70 -15.26
CA GLU A 181 -6.38 -15.68 -14.73
C GLU A 181 -5.66 -14.48 -14.12
N ALA A 182 -4.64 -14.70 -13.29
CA ALA A 182 -3.88 -13.63 -12.67
C ALA A 182 -3.13 -12.79 -13.72
N LEU A 183 -2.59 -13.44 -14.76
CA LEU A 183 -1.94 -12.75 -15.87
C LEU A 183 -2.93 -11.87 -16.64
N GLU A 184 -4.12 -12.36 -16.99
CA GLU A 184 -5.13 -11.56 -17.70
C GLU A 184 -5.57 -10.34 -16.88
N MET A 185 -5.74 -10.50 -15.56
CA MET A 185 -6.06 -9.38 -14.67
C MET A 185 -4.98 -8.29 -14.71
N LEU A 186 -3.70 -8.69 -14.68
CA LEU A 186 -2.59 -7.75 -14.77
C LEU A 186 -2.54 -7.06 -16.15
N LEU A 187 -2.61 -7.83 -17.24
CA LEU A 187 -2.60 -7.29 -18.61
C LEU A 187 -3.77 -6.33 -18.88
N GLY A 188 -4.93 -6.58 -18.29
CA GLY A 188 -6.11 -5.71 -18.38
C GLY A 188 -6.16 -4.56 -17.36
N ALA A 189 -5.21 -4.49 -16.42
CA ALA A 189 -5.25 -3.53 -15.33
C ALA A 189 -5.25 -2.08 -15.85
N ARG A 190 -6.01 -1.18 -15.22
CA ARG A 190 -6.00 0.25 -15.58
C ARG A 190 -4.68 0.91 -15.19
N ASN A 191 -4.14 0.52 -14.04
CA ASN A 191 -2.85 0.96 -13.52
C ASN A 191 -1.71 0.51 -14.47
N PRO A 192 -0.85 1.43 -14.95
CA PRO A 192 0.23 1.08 -15.87
C PRO A 192 1.35 0.25 -15.24
N GLN A 193 1.63 0.37 -13.94
CA GLN A 193 2.58 -0.48 -13.23
C GLN A 193 2.12 -1.95 -13.21
N ALA A 194 0.88 -2.21 -12.80
CA ALA A 194 0.31 -3.58 -12.81
C ALA A 194 0.31 -4.17 -14.23
N ARG A 195 -0.11 -3.37 -15.22
CA ARG A 195 -0.11 -3.78 -16.63
C ARG A 195 1.29 -4.05 -17.17
N SER A 196 2.27 -3.21 -16.83
CA SER A 196 3.67 -3.42 -17.24
C SER A 196 4.28 -4.68 -16.62
N ALA A 197 3.87 -5.05 -15.40
CA ALA A 197 4.29 -6.29 -14.76
C ALA A 197 3.73 -7.50 -15.53
N GLY A 198 2.43 -7.47 -15.87
CA GLY A 198 1.79 -8.49 -16.73
C GLY A 198 2.50 -8.64 -18.09
N VAL A 199 2.76 -7.52 -18.78
CA VAL A 199 3.48 -7.53 -20.07
C VAL A 199 4.88 -8.12 -19.91
N THR A 200 5.61 -7.75 -18.86
CA THR A 200 6.95 -8.29 -18.60
C THR A 200 6.93 -9.80 -18.33
N ALA A 201 5.86 -10.32 -17.72
CA ALA A 201 5.69 -11.75 -17.48
C ALA A 201 5.60 -12.57 -18.77
N LEU A 202 5.06 -12.01 -19.86
CA LEU A 202 4.97 -12.68 -21.18
C LEU A 202 6.34 -13.13 -21.70
N ARG A 203 7.44 -12.45 -21.32
CA ARG A 203 8.80 -12.90 -21.65
C ARG A 203 9.08 -14.29 -21.11
N ARG A 204 8.75 -14.54 -19.83
CA ARG A 204 9.01 -15.81 -19.15
C ARG A 204 8.10 -16.93 -19.68
N LEU A 205 6.90 -16.56 -20.13
CA LEU A 205 5.93 -17.47 -20.73
C LEU A 205 6.23 -17.80 -22.20
N GLY A 206 7.15 -17.06 -22.83
CA GLY A 206 7.49 -17.27 -24.24
C GLY A 206 6.38 -16.83 -25.20
N GLU A 207 5.61 -15.80 -24.83
CA GLU A 207 4.48 -15.29 -25.62
C GLU A 207 4.74 -13.86 -26.16
N PRO A 208 5.79 -13.64 -26.98
CA PRO A 208 6.13 -12.32 -27.48
C PRO A 208 5.05 -11.74 -28.42
N GLU A 209 4.26 -12.58 -29.07
CA GLU A 209 3.16 -12.16 -29.97
C GLU A 209 2.12 -11.35 -29.19
N ARG A 210 1.81 -11.78 -27.96
CA ARG A 210 0.89 -11.04 -27.08
C ARG A 210 1.48 -9.71 -26.60
N ALA A 211 2.81 -9.61 -26.48
CA ALA A 211 3.46 -8.36 -26.11
C ALA A 211 3.37 -7.30 -27.23
N VAL A 212 3.19 -7.72 -28.49
CA VAL A 212 2.99 -6.80 -29.63
C VAL A 212 1.76 -5.92 -29.43
N ASP A 213 0.68 -6.45 -28.85
CA ASP A 213 -0.57 -5.70 -28.59
C ASP A 213 -0.36 -4.50 -27.66
N PHE A 214 0.73 -4.51 -26.88
CA PHE A 214 1.08 -3.46 -25.94
C PHE A 214 2.11 -2.45 -26.47
N LEU A 215 2.60 -2.61 -27.71
CA LEU A 215 3.55 -1.68 -28.31
C LEU A 215 2.95 -0.27 -28.52
N ALA A 216 1.63 -0.17 -28.70
CA ALA A 216 0.90 1.09 -28.76
C ALA A 216 0.09 1.39 -27.48
N ASP A 217 0.45 0.80 -26.34
CA ASP A 217 -0.18 1.14 -25.07
C ASP A 217 -0.09 2.65 -24.80
N ARG A 218 -1.10 3.21 -24.12
CA ARG A 218 -1.14 4.63 -23.72
C ARG A 218 0.00 5.03 -22.79
N SER A 219 0.55 4.10 -22.01
CA SER A 219 1.63 4.35 -21.06
C SER A 219 3.00 4.07 -21.67
N ALA A 220 3.91 5.05 -21.56
CA ALA A 220 5.31 4.89 -21.97
C ALA A 220 6.01 3.71 -21.27
N LEU A 221 5.72 3.48 -19.99
CA LEU A 221 6.28 2.34 -19.24
C LEU A 221 5.85 1.00 -19.85
N VAL A 222 4.55 0.86 -20.15
CA VAL A 222 4.01 -0.39 -20.73
C VAL A 222 4.59 -0.62 -22.13
N ARG A 223 4.69 0.43 -22.97
CA ARG A 223 5.36 0.33 -24.29
C ARG A 223 6.82 -0.07 -24.16
N ALA A 224 7.55 0.49 -23.19
CA ALA A 224 8.94 0.12 -22.94
C ALA A 224 9.08 -1.35 -22.54
N CYS A 225 8.21 -1.85 -21.66
CA CYS A 225 8.15 -3.27 -21.30
C CYS A 225 7.80 -4.15 -22.50
N ALA A 226 6.83 -3.77 -23.32
CA ALA A 226 6.47 -4.49 -24.54
C ALA A 226 7.66 -4.58 -25.51
N ARG A 227 8.33 -3.45 -25.79
CA ARG A 227 9.55 -3.42 -26.60
C ARG A 227 10.65 -4.30 -26.02
N TYR A 228 10.84 -4.27 -24.71
CA TYR A 228 11.79 -5.15 -24.04
C TYR A 228 11.44 -6.62 -24.30
N VAL A 229 10.20 -7.04 -24.06
CA VAL A 229 9.76 -8.44 -24.25
C VAL A 229 9.96 -8.91 -25.68
N VAL A 230 9.49 -8.16 -26.68
CA VAL A 230 9.61 -8.59 -28.09
C VAL A 230 11.08 -8.67 -28.53
N ARG A 231 11.94 -7.74 -28.07
CA ARG A 231 13.39 -7.78 -28.34
C ARG A 231 14.08 -8.98 -27.70
N GLN A 232 13.64 -9.40 -26.52
CA GLN A 232 14.17 -10.60 -25.86
C GLN A 232 13.90 -11.88 -26.65
N HIS A 233 12.93 -11.83 -27.57
CA HIS A 233 12.58 -12.91 -28.50
C HIS A 233 13.03 -12.61 -29.94
N GLY A 234 13.96 -11.67 -30.14
CA GLY A 234 14.55 -11.37 -31.45
C GLY A 234 13.66 -10.59 -32.41
N ILE A 235 12.52 -10.07 -31.94
CA ILE A 235 11.60 -9.26 -32.75
C ILE A 235 12.01 -7.79 -32.65
N ASP A 236 12.29 -7.16 -33.79
CA ASP A 236 12.49 -5.72 -33.88
C ASP A 236 11.13 -4.99 -33.90
N PRO A 237 10.82 -4.13 -32.91
CA PRO A 237 9.56 -3.37 -32.91
C PRO A 237 9.55 -2.21 -33.91
N LEU A 238 10.68 -1.77 -34.46
CA LEU A 238 10.74 -0.56 -35.28
C LEU A 238 9.96 -0.69 -36.62
N PRO A 239 10.07 -1.79 -37.39
CA PRO A 239 9.21 -2.03 -38.55
C PRO A 239 7.72 -2.00 -38.20
N TRP A 240 7.34 -2.51 -37.03
CA TRP A 240 5.95 -2.47 -36.56
C TRP A 240 5.47 -1.04 -36.35
N TYR A 241 6.26 -0.20 -35.67
CA TYR A 241 5.92 1.21 -35.47
C TYR A 241 5.82 1.99 -36.79
N ARG A 242 6.77 1.79 -37.71
CA ARG A 242 6.76 2.41 -39.04
C ARG A 242 5.49 2.05 -39.82
N ALA A 243 5.16 0.76 -39.86
CA ALA A 243 3.95 0.28 -40.53
C ALA A 243 2.68 0.85 -39.90
N ARG A 244 2.61 0.94 -38.57
CA ARG A 244 1.47 1.53 -37.86
C ARG A 244 1.35 3.03 -38.09
N CYS A 245 2.45 3.78 -38.16
CA CYS A 245 2.40 5.23 -38.40
C CYS A 245 2.07 5.60 -39.84
N ALA A 246 2.28 4.69 -40.80
CA ALA A 246 1.84 4.87 -42.18
C ALA A 246 0.34 4.55 -42.38
N ASP A 247 -0.32 3.93 -41.38
CA ASP A 247 -1.73 3.55 -41.44
C ASP A 247 -2.63 4.74 -41.03
N PRO A 248 -3.64 5.10 -41.84
CA PRO A 248 -4.64 6.11 -41.44
C PRO A 248 -5.39 5.80 -40.15
N ALA A 249 -5.43 4.54 -39.71
CA ALA A 249 -6.02 4.10 -38.45
C ALA A 249 -5.00 4.04 -37.30
N VAL A 250 -3.88 4.75 -37.41
CA VAL A 250 -2.82 4.79 -36.41
C VAL A 250 -3.36 5.09 -35.00
N GLN A 251 -2.88 4.30 -34.04
CA GLN A 251 -3.17 4.51 -32.64
C GLN A 251 -2.18 5.55 -32.06
N PRO A 252 -2.62 6.49 -31.20
CA PRO A 252 -1.73 7.46 -30.54
C PRO A 252 -0.44 6.87 -29.96
N GLY A 253 -0.54 5.70 -29.30
CA GLY A 253 0.61 5.05 -28.70
C GLY A 253 1.64 4.53 -29.70
N ALA A 254 1.27 4.26 -30.96
CA ALA A 254 2.22 3.86 -32.00
C ALA A 254 3.08 5.05 -32.46
N ALA A 255 2.48 6.23 -32.62
CA ALA A 255 3.20 7.47 -32.94
C ALA A 255 4.21 7.82 -31.82
N LEU A 256 3.75 7.78 -30.56
CA LEU A 256 4.62 7.98 -29.40
C LEU A 256 5.71 6.91 -29.32
N GLY A 257 5.40 5.65 -29.58
CA GLY A 257 6.38 4.57 -29.59
C GLY A 257 7.45 4.74 -30.67
N LEU A 258 7.08 5.21 -31.86
CA LEU A 258 8.05 5.56 -32.92
C LEU A 258 8.94 6.73 -32.49
N ALA A 259 8.38 7.76 -31.86
CA ALA A 259 9.15 8.88 -31.33
C ALA A 259 10.14 8.46 -30.22
N GLU A 260 9.81 7.42 -29.45
CA GLU A 260 10.66 6.91 -28.36
C GLU A 260 11.86 6.08 -28.82
N CYS A 261 11.76 5.35 -29.94
CA CYS A 261 12.80 4.41 -30.36
C CYS A 261 13.18 4.44 -31.85
N GLY A 262 12.58 5.32 -32.63
CA GLY A 262 12.93 5.55 -34.02
C GLY A 262 14.18 6.39 -34.21
N GLU A 263 14.53 6.62 -35.47
CA GLU A 263 15.70 7.38 -35.89
C GLU A 263 15.28 8.67 -36.61
N ARG A 264 16.25 9.54 -36.93
CA ARG A 264 15.96 10.80 -37.66
C ARG A 264 15.28 10.56 -39.02
N ALA A 265 15.54 9.42 -39.65
CA ALA A 265 14.90 9.03 -40.90
C ALA A 265 13.39 8.76 -40.76
N ASP A 266 12.89 8.55 -39.54
CA ASP A 266 11.47 8.31 -39.26
C ASP A 266 10.67 9.61 -39.08
N ALA A 267 11.35 10.76 -39.00
CA ALA A 267 10.70 12.06 -38.81
C ALA A 267 9.61 12.37 -39.84
N PRO A 268 9.76 12.07 -41.16
CA PRO A 268 8.69 12.33 -42.12
C PRO A 268 7.37 11.60 -41.81
N LEU A 269 7.43 10.38 -41.25
CA LEU A 269 6.23 9.65 -40.84
C LEU A 269 5.50 10.38 -39.71
N LEU A 270 6.23 10.86 -38.70
CA LEU A 270 5.65 11.60 -37.58
C LEU A 270 5.13 12.98 -38.00
N TRP A 271 5.82 13.67 -38.92
CA TRP A 271 5.37 14.96 -39.44
C TRP A 271 4.03 14.88 -40.17
N ALA A 272 3.82 13.82 -40.96
CA ALA A 272 2.55 13.59 -41.64
C ALA A 272 1.37 13.43 -40.66
N LEU A 273 1.63 12.91 -39.45
CA LEU A 273 0.61 12.72 -38.42
C LEU A 273 0.11 14.03 -37.79
N LEU A 274 0.82 15.15 -37.99
CA LEU A 274 0.36 16.46 -37.51
C LEU A 274 -0.95 16.93 -38.18
N GLU A 275 -1.27 16.39 -39.36
CA GLU A 275 -2.52 16.67 -40.07
C GLU A 275 -3.64 15.65 -39.76
N HIS A 276 -3.37 14.64 -38.93
CA HIS A 276 -4.31 13.55 -38.66
C HIS A 276 -5.58 14.05 -37.95
N PRO A 277 -6.80 13.57 -38.29
CA PRO A 277 -8.05 14.08 -37.72
C PRO A 277 -8.20 13.85 -36.21
N ALA A 278 -7.63 12.76 -35.68
CA ALA A 278 -7.68 12.46 -34.25
C ALA A 278 -6.67 13.30 -33.43
N PRO A 279 -7.12 14.08 -32.42
CA PRO A 279 -6.23 14.92 -31.61
C PRO A 279 -5.12 14.15 -30.90
N GLY A 280 -5.42 12.94 -30.41
CA GLY A 280 -4.42 12.12 -29.70
C GLY A 280 -3.26 11.64 -30.57
N VAL A 281 -3.41 11.65 -31.90
CA VAL A 281 -2.34 11.27 -32.84
C VAL A 281 -1.47 12.49 -33.20
N ARG A 282 -2.05 13.71 -33.19
CA ARG A 282 -1.32 14.95 -33.48
C ARG A 282 -0.47 15.47 -32.32
N ALA A 283 -0.83 15.09 -31.09
CA ALA A 283 -0.33 15.67 -29.84
C ALA A 283 1.04 15.15 -29.41
#